data_AF-A0A1W9LW84-F1
#
_entry.id   AF-A0A1W9LW84-F1
#
_cell.length_a   1.000
_cell.length_b   1.000
_cell.length_c   1.000
_cell.angle_alpha   90.00
_cell.angle_beta   90.00
_cell.angle_gamma   90.00
#
_symmetry.space_group_name_H-M   'P 1'
#
loop_
_entity.id
_entity.type
_entity.pdbx_description
1 polymer ?
#
loop_
_entity_poly.entity_id
_entity_poly.type
_entity_poly.pdbx_seq_one_letter_code
_entity_poly.pdbx_strand_id
1 'polypeptide(L)'
;MQELSKAQRGRIAIRMFQTIADAAAIRGFYRPSGKTGQMLAHSLKMLSPEIYGSMNDARIIELRGLEYVLDRLPKGIEECTRIILTAQEELENTSFERIEPPKRRRTSYQVSDKDLTFVITNGVSEIYDIVTHLTFLNIEAEKIRRQIHTEGGRETREWKKLEETVLSRQELSGRESDQALWNLSIILGRTYQEVRQTYQYLEKQRQENDSNHGLFRIIYGLGKRVETEEASKDDVLVVYFTPSLTDMLGQQRYGRQWANNIKSRLCELGLEKRPVHIISANLHSVVNVLYGYALLESDSTQDIYDFFLMLRDQTQEIKKYAKDHGYSELPDLSDSHIDSQIIDTAAIESLAFHPQLRINAEKIRQEKPVILVMDYAFGAQAFEVMDEL
;
A
#
# COMPACT_ATOMS: atom_id res chain seq x y z
N MET A 1 -2.97 -3.68 36.79
CA MET A 1 -2.81 -2.75 35.65
C MET A 1 -3.71 -3.28 34.54
N GLN A 2 -4.70 -2.53 34.07
CA GLN A 2 -5.61 -3.02 33.02
C GLN A 2 -4.82 -3.25 31.72
N GLU A 3 -4.95 -4.44 31.13
CA GLU A 3 -4.34 -4.74 29.84
C GLU A 3 -5.07 -3.99 28.71
N LEU A 4 -4.29 -3.42 27.79
CA LEU A 4 -4.83 -2.73 26.62
C LEU A 4 -5.54 -3.72 25.68
N SER A 5 -6.70 -3.35 25.14
CA SER A 5 -7.40 -4.13 24.13
C SER A 5 -6.61 -4.21 22.81
N LYS A 6 -6.88 -5.22 21.96
CA LYS A 6 -6.24 -5.34 20.63
C LYS A 6 -6.38 -4.04 19.82
N ALA A 7 -7.57 -3.43 19.84
CA ALA A 7 -7.84 -2.18 19.14
C ALA A 7 -7.05 -0.98 19.72
N GLN A 8 -6.89 -0.91 21.04
CA GLN A 8 -6.06 0.12 21.66
C GLN A 8 -4.58 -0.06 21.29
N ARG A 9 -4.06 -1.29 21.35
CA ARG A 9 -2.67 -1.59 20.94
C ARG A 9 -2.44 -1.25 19.48
N GLY A 10 -3.36 -1.61 18.58
CA GLY A 10 -3.27 -1.28 17.15
C GLY A 10 -3.19 0.23 16.90
N ARG A 11 -4.05 1.03 17.56
CA ARG A 11 -4.01 2.50 17.44
C ARG A 11 -2.70 3.10 17.94
N ILE A 12 -2.18 2.60 19.06
CA ILE A 12 -0.89 3.05 19.59
C ILE A 12 0.23 2.67 18.63
N ALA A 13 0.20 1.45 18.07
CA ALA A 13 1.20 0.97 17.12
C ALA A 13 1.27 1.83 15.87
N ILE A 14 0.11 2.13 15.27
CA ILE A 14 0.00 3.00 14.09
C ILE A 14 0.55 4.38 14.41
N ARG A 15 0.12 5.00 15.51
CA ARG A 15 0.58 6.34 15.90
C ARG A 15 2.08 6.38 16.15
N MET A 16 2.61 5.38 16.87
CA MET A 16 4.05 5.29 17.12
C MET A 16 4.82 5.13 15.80
N PHE A 17 4.37 4.23 14.92
CA PHE A 17 5.00 4.00 13.62
C PHE A 17 5.08 5.29 12.79
N GLN A 18 3.94 5.99 12.64
CA GLN A 18 3.86 7.26 11.92
C GLN A 18 4.79 8.31 12.53
N THR A 19 4.71 8.52 13.86
CA THR A 19 5.58 9.49 14.57
C THR A 19 7.07 9.21 14.34
N ILE A 20 7.47 7.94 14.36
CA ILE A 20 8.88 7.56 14.16
C ILE A 20 9.29 7.76 12.69
N ALA A 21 8.41 7.42 11.74
CA ALA A 21 8.65 7.62 10.32
C ALA A 21 8.76 9.11 9.97
N ASP A 22 7.89 9.95 10.53
CA ASP A 22 7.94 11.41 10.36
C ASP A 22 9.23 11.99 10.95
N ALA A 23 9.62 11.55 12.14
CA ALA A 23 10.89 11.96 12.74
C ALA A 23 12.10 11.54 11.89
N ALA A 24 12.04 10.37 11.23
CA ALA A 24 13.07 9.92 10.31
C ALA A 24 13.12 10.78 9.04
N ALA A 25 11.96 11.14 8.49
CA ALA A 25 11.83 12.02 7.34
C ALA A 25 12.39 13.42 7.63
N ILE A 26 12.00 14.02 8.76
CA ILE A 26 12.50 15.34 9.21
C ILE A 26 14.03 15.29 9.44
N ARG A 27 14.55 14.16 9.94
CA ARG A 27 16.00 13.98 10.10
C ARG A 27 16.74 13.84 8.75
N GLY A 28 16.04 13.49 7.68
CA GLY A 28 16.58 13.24 6.36
C GLY A 28 17.13 11.83 6.16
N PHE A 29 17.17 10.98 7.18
CA PHE A 29 17.55 9.56 7.04
C PHE A 29 17.20 8.71 8.26
N TYR A 30 17.16 7.38 8.05
CA TYR A 30 17.28 6.39 9.11
C TYR A 30 18.00 5.12 8.65
N ARG A 31 18.41 4.30 9.61
CA ARG A 31 19.00 2.98 9.39
C ARG A 31 18.00 1.91 9.84
N PRO A 32 17.57 0.98 8.99
CA PRO A 32 16.66 -0.11 9.38
C PRO A 32 17.19 -0.97 10.54
N SER A 33 18.47 -1.31 10.54
CA SER A 33 19.13 -2.04 11.64
C SER A 33 19.47 -1.15 12.85
N GLY A 34 19.32 0.17 12.73
CA GLY A 34 19.61 1.15 13.78
C GLY A 34 18.42 1.37 14.74
N LYS A 35 18.62 2.26 15.73
CA LYS A 35 17.62 2.52 16.79
C LYS A 35 16.23 2.93 16.25
N THR A 36 16.18 3.82 15.26
CA THR A 36 14.92 4.24 14.61
C THR A 36 14.23 3.07 13.94
N GLY A 37 14.96 2.26 13.17
CA GLY A 37 14.41 1.09 12.50
C GLY A 37 13.95 0.00 13.47
N GLN A 38 14.65 -0.21 14.59
CA GLN A 38 14.21 -1.11 15.66
C GLN A 38 12.88 -0.64 16.30
N MET A 39 12.70 0.67 16.49
CA MET A 39 11.44 1.22 17.00
C MET A 39 10.30 1.07 15.97
N LEU A 40 10.56 1.27 14.68
CA LEU A 40 9.59 0.97 13.60
C LEU A 40 9.21 -0.50 13.60
N ALA A 41 10.20 -1.40 13.67
CA ALA A 41 10.00 -2.84 13.72
C ALA A 41 9.17 -3.26 14.93
N HIS A 42 9.44 -2.67 16.11
CA HIS A 42 8.64 -2.90 17.31
C HIS A 42 7.17 -2.47 17.11
N SER A 43 6.94 -1.27 16.56
CA SER A 43 5.58 -0.80 16.26
C SER A 43 4.87 -1.71 15.26
N LEU A 44 5.55 -2.14 14.20
CA LEU A 44 4.96 -3.03 13.19
C LEU A 44 4.61 -4.41 13.78
N LYS A 45 5.49 -4.98 14.61
CA LYS A 45 5.24 -6.22 15.35
C LYS A 45 4.08 -6.10 16.33
N MET A 46 3.98 -4.97 17.03
CA MET A 46 2.86 -4.68 17.93
C MET A 46 1.53 -4.53 17.18
N LEU A 47 1.56 -3.92 15.99
CA LEU A 47 0.39 -3.82 15.11
C LEU A 47 -0.06 -5.21 14.63
N SER A 48 0.90 -6.09 14.33
CA SER A 48 0.69 -7.46 13.85
C SER A 48 -0.32 -7.52 12.68
N PRO A 49 -0.07 -6.81 11.56
CA PRO A 49 -1.00 -6.79 10.43
C PRO A 49 -1.26 -8.19 9.90
N GLU A 50 -2.51 -8.50 9.58
CA GLU A 50 -2.92 -9.81 9.07
C GLU A 50 -2.18 -10.20 7.77
N ILE A 51 -1.81 -9.23 6.93
CA ILE A 51 -1.01 -9.44 5.71
C ILE A 51 0.40 -9.98 5.98
N TYR A 52 0.93 -9.78 7.20
CA TYR A 52 2.26 -10.23 7.63
C TYR A 52 2.17 -11.40 8.62
N GLY A 53 1.11 -12.20 8.55
CA GLY A 53 0.85 -13.45 9.27
C GLY A 53 1.82 -13.84 10.38
N SER A 54 2.93 -14.50 10.01
CA SER A 54 3.94 -15.09 10.90
C SER A 54 5.12 -14.18 11.23
N MET A 55 5.10 -12.89 10.86
CA MET A 55 6.20 -11.94 11.08
C MET A 55 6.64 -11.89 12.56
N ASN A 56 5.72 -12.14 13.51
CA ASN A 56 6.02 -12.15 14.94
C ASN A 56 6.68 -13.46 15.44
N ASP A 57 6.69 -14.53 14.66
CA ASP A 57 7.45 -15.74 15.00
C ASP A 57 8.93 -15.54 14.65
N ALA A 58 9.82 -15.72 15.63
CA ALA A 58 11.25 -15.51 15.45
C ALA A 58 11.94 -16.61 14.63
N ARG A 59 11.32 -17.79 14.50
CA ARG A 59 11.87 -18.97 13.83
C ARG A 59 11.27 -19.23 12.46
N ILE A 60 10.24 -18.48 12.08
CA ILE A 60 9.53 -18.67 10.82
C ILE A 60 9.64 -17.40 9.99
N ILE A 61 10.05 -17.57 8.73
CA ILE A 61 10.05 -16.49 7.74
C ILE A 61 8.67 -16.36 7.10
N GLU A 62 8.18 -15.13 6.96
CA GLU A 62 6.85 -14.84 6.41
C GLU A 62 6.87 -14.78 4.87
N LEU A 63 6.45 -15.85 4.21
CA LEU A 63 6.51 -15.98 2.75
C LEU A 63 5.43 -15.20 1.99
N ARG A 64 4.19 -15.16 2.49
CA ARG A 64 3.10 -14.45 1.80
C ARG A 64 3.27 -12.93 1.94
N GLY A 65 3.73 -12.49 3.09
CA GLY A 65 4.16 -11.10 3.27
C GLY A 65 5.32 -10.73 2.34
N LEU A 66 6.29 -11.63 2.14
CA LEU A 66 7.40 -11.43 1.20
C LEU A 66 6.89 -11.32 -0.25
N GLU A 67 6.03 -12.22 -0.70
CA GLU A 67 5.37 -12.13 -2.02
C GLU A 67 4.66 -10.79 -2.21
N TYR A 68 3.85 -10.38 -1.22
CA TYR A 68 3.10 -9.12 -1.25
C TYR A 68 4.01 -7.90 -1.36
N VAL A 69 5.11 -7.88 -0.62
CA VAL A 69 6.05 -6.76 -0.60
C VAL A 69 6.85 -6.70 -1.91
N LEU A 70 7.32 -7.83 -2.42
CA LEU A 70 8.10 -7.90 -3.67
C LEU A 70 7.27 -7.56 -4.91
N ASP A 71 5.96 -7.82 -4.90
CA ASP A 71 5.06 -7.37 -5.97
C ASP A 71 4.94 -5.83 -6.04
N ARG A 72 5.34 -5.13 -4.97
CA ARG A 72 5.12 -3.69 -4.78
C ARG A 72 6.42 -2.89 -4.69
N LEU A 73 7.55 -3.52 -4.39
CA LEU A 73 8.86 -2.85 -4.40
C LEU A 73 9.60 -3.16 -5.70
N PRO A 74 10.48 -2.25 -6.16
CA PRO A 74 11.28 -2.49 -7.36
C PRO A 74 12.24 -3.67 -7.14
N LYS A 75 12.52 -4.37 -8.24
CA LYS A 75 13.48 -5.48 -8.30
C LYS A 75 14.86 -5.03 -7.77
N GLY A 76 15.51 -5.89 -6.98
CA GLY A 76 16.85 -5.63 -6.44
C GLY A 76 16.86 -4.92 -5.09
N ILE A 77 15.70 -4.54 -4.55
CA ILE A 77 15.59 -3.89 -3.23
C ILE A 77 16.25 -4.69 -2.11
N GLU A 78 16.26 -6.02 -2.22
CA GLU A 78 16.79 -6.94 -1.23
C GLU A 78 18.32 -6.93 -1.09
N GLU A 79 19.03 -6.40 -2.10
CA GLU A 79 20.49 -6.29 -2.12
C GLU A 79 20.98 -4.84 -1.90
N CYS A 80 20.07 -3.86 -1.86
CA CYS A 80 20.39 -2.45 -1.73
C CYS A 80 20.97 -2.11 -0.34
N THR A 81 21.91 -1.17 -0.31
CA THR A 81 22.44 -0.56 0.92
C THR A 81 22.16 0.94 0.99
N ARG A 82 21.68 1.54 -0.09
CA ARG A 82 21.21 2.93 -0.10
C ARG A 82 19.89 3.03 -0.83
N ILE A 83 18.89 3.51 -0.10
CA ILE A 83 17.56 3.78 -0.64
C ILE A 83 17.29 5.28 -0.47
N ILE A 84 16.88 5.95 -1.54
CA ILE A 84 16.63 7.39 -1.54
C ILE A 84 15.16 7.60 -1.86
N LEU A 85 14.44 8.36 -1.04
CA LEU A 85 13.08 8.82 -1.34
C LEU A 85 13.17 10.30 -1.69
N THR A 86 12.72 10.65 -2.89
CA THR A 86 12.75 12.04 -3.36
C THR A 86 11.41 12.47 -3.95
N ALA A 87 11.10 13.76 -3.84
CA ALA A 87 10.03 14.37 -4.64
C ALA A 87 10.48 14.44 -6.11
N GLN A 88 9.51 14.52 -7.02
CA GLN A 88 9.69 14.63 -8.47
C GLN A 88 10.97 15.42 -8.88
N GLU A 89 12.01 14.67 -9.24
CA GLU A 89 13.32 15.17 -9.70
C GLU A 89 13.50 14.82 -11.18
N GLU A 90 14.37 15.56 -11.88
CA GLU A 90 14.72 15.39 -13.30
C GLU A 90 15.49 14.07 -13.61
N LEU A 91 15.22 12.99 -12.88
CA LEU A 91 15.77 11.66 -13.14
C LEU A 91 15.30 11.08 -14.48
N GLU A 92 14.18 11.57 -15.01
CA GLU A 92 13.65 11.18 -16.32
C GLU A 92 14.65 11.43 -17.47
N ASN A 93 15.54 12.42 -17.34
CA ASN A 93 16.54 12.76 -18.35
C ASN A 93 17.90 12.09 -18.12
N THR A 94 17.99 11.18 -17.15
CA THR A 94 19.23 10.45 -16.84
C THR A 94 19.31 9.14 -17.61
N SER A 95 20.48 8.49 -17.59
CA SER A 95 20.66 7.13 -18.12
C SER A 95 20.29 6.04 -17.11
N PHE A 96 19.71 6.37 -15.97
CA PHE A 96 19.36 5.39 -14.94
C PHE A 96 18.20 4.52 -15.38
N GLU A 97 18.23 3.24 -15.00
CA GLU A 97 17.17 2.30 -15.35
C GLU A 97 15.91 2.62 -14.55
N ARG A 98 14.82 2.94 -15.27
CA ARG A 98 13.50 3.15 -14.67
C ARG A 98 12.86 1.79 -14.38
N ILE A 99 12.51 1.55 -13.12
CA ILE A 99 11.88 0.31 -12.64
C ILE A 99 10.51 0.64 -12.07
N GLU A 100 9.50 -0.14 -12.45
CA GLU A 100 8.15 -0.07 -11.87
C GLU A 100 7.68 -1.45 -11.40
N PRO A 101 7.21 -1.58 -10.15
CA PRO A 101 6.68 -2.83 -9.65
C PRO A 101 5.31 -3.18 -10.28
N PRO A 102 4.99 -4.47 -10.42
CA PRO A 102 3.78 -4.91 -11.12
C PRO A 102 2.47 -4.56 -10.40
N LYS A 103 2.44 -4.50 -9.05
CA LYS A 103 1.19 -4.32 -8.28
C LYS A 103 1.09 -3.04 -7.46
N ARG A 104 1.90 -2.04 -7.77
CA ARG A 104 1.76 -0.65 -7.31
C ARG A 104 2.71 0.17 -8.17
N ARG A 105 2.20 1.10 -8.99
CA ARG A 105 3.06 1.91 -9.86
C ARG A 105 3.86 2.91 -9.01
N ARG A 106 5.05 2.50 -8.59
CA ARG A 106 6.03 3.33 -7.87
C ARG A 106 7.20 3.57 -8.79
N THR A 107 7.28 4.77 -9.35
CA THR A 107 8.38 5.13 -10.24
C THR A 107 9.67 5.10 -9.43
N SER A 108 10.58 4.20 -9.81
CA SER A 108 11.87 4.04 -9.16
C SER A 108 12.98 4.05 -10.20
N TYR A 109 14.17 4.46 -9.79
CA TYR A 109 15.36 4.45 -10.64
C TYR A 109 16.48 3.66 -9.95
N GLN A 110 17.03 2.67 -10.64
CA GLN A 110 18.23 2.00 -10.21
C GLN A 110 19.45 2.82 -10.64
N VAL A 111 20.14 3.38 -9.65
CA VAL A 111 21.32 4.24 -9.86
C VAL A 111 22.60 3.40 -9.90
N SER A 112 22.63 2.32 -9.12
CA SER A 112 23.67 1.30 -9.13
C SER A 112 23.12 -0.03 -8.60
N ASP A 113 23.94 -1.09 -8.56
CA ASP A 113 23.55 -2.38 -7.97
C ASP A 113 23.14 -2.29 -6.49
N LYS A 114 23.53 -1.21 -5.80
CA LYS A 114 23.29 -0.99 -4.36
C LYS A 114 22.42 0.22 -4.05
N ASP A 115 22.14 1.03 -5.05
CA ASP A 115 21.47 2.32 -4.91
C ASP A 115 20.16 2.36 -5.68
N LEU A 116 19.09 2.63 -4.96
CA LEU A 116 17.75 2.74 -5.52
C LEU A 116 17.10 4.05 -5.09
N THR A 117 16.49 4.75 -6.04
CA THR A 117 15.76 5.99 -5.79
C THR A 117 14.28 5.82 -6.08
N PHE A 118 13.42 6.11 -5.11
CA PHE A 118 11.97 6.22 -5.27
C PHE A 118 11.61 7.66 -5.59
N VAL A 119 10.80 7.86 -6.62
CA VAL A 119 10.13 9.14 -6.89
C VAL A 119 8.75 9.09 -6.26
N ILE A 120 8.57 9.86 -5.19
CA ILE A 120 7.32 9.94 -4.44
C ILE A 120 6.37 10.88 -5.16
N THR A 121 5.18 10.39 -5.50
CA THR A 121 4.12 11.17 -6.14
C THR A 121 2.87 11.29 -5.28
N ASN A 122 2.63 10.33 -4.38
CA ASN A 122 1.37 10.24 -3.62
C ASN A 122 1.51 10.69 -2.14
N GLY A 123 2.46 11.59 -1.88
CA GLY A 123 2.67 12.23 -0.58
C GLY A 123 3.05 11.25 0.56
N VAL A 124 2.66 11.61 1.78
CA VAL A 124 3.07 10.92 3.02
C VAL A 124 2.60 9.47 3.05
N SER A 125 1.44 9.17 2.44
CA SER A 125 0.86 7.83 2.44
C SER A 125 1.77 6.80 1.76
N GLU A 126 2.40 7.18 0.65
CA GLU A 126 3.34 6.34 -0.09
C GLU A 126 4.64 6.14 0.70
N ILE A 127 5.11 7.18 1.40
CA ILE A 127 6.27 7.08 2.28
C ILE A 127 6.01 6.06 3.40
N TYR A 128 4.86 6.14 4.08
CA TYR A 128 4.51 5.18 5.12
C TYR A 128 4.45 3.75 4.59
N ASP A 129 3.91 3.54 3.39
CA ASP A 129 3.82 2.23 2.76
C ASP A 129 5.22 1.66 2.43
N ILE A 130 6.10 2.48 1.82
CA ILE A 130 7.49 2.11 1.55
C ILE A 130 8.24 1.79 2.85
N VAL A 131 8.18 2.68 3.84
CA VAL A 131 8.86 2.48 5.15
C VAL A 131 8.32 1.23 5.86
N THR A 132 7.02 0.93 5.74
CA THR A 132 6.42 -0.31 6.27
C THR A 132 7.01 -1.54 5.60
N HIS A 133 7.09 -1.55 4.27
CA HIS A 133 7.66 -2.68 3.53
C HIS A 133 9.15 -2.86 3.81
N LEU A 134 9.94 -1.78 3.86
CA LEU A 134 11.37 -1.85 4.21
C LEU A 134 11.56 -2.34 5.65
N THR A 135 10.70 -1.92 6.58
CA THR A 135 10.70 -2.41 7.96
C THR A 135 10.42 -3.91 8.00
N PHE A 136 9.41 -4.38 7.27
CA PHE A 136 9.10 -5.81 7.13
C PHE A 136 10.29 -6.59 6.57
N LEU A 137 10.87 -6.15 5.44
CA LEU A 137 12.03 -6.81 4.84
C LEU A 137 13.21 -6.88 5.82
N ASN A 138 13.46 -5.81 6.59
CA ASN A 138 14.55 -5.84 7.57
C ASN A 138 14.27 -6.79 8.74
N ILE A 139 13.01 -6.91 9.19
CA ILE A 139 12.63 -7.91 10.19
C ILE A 139 12.92 -9.32 9.69
N GLU A 140 12.49 -9.65 8.47
CA GLU A 140 12.70 -10.99 7.91
C GLU A 140 14.19 -11.24 7.60
N ALA A 141 14.93 -10.24 7.14
CA ALA A 141 16.37 -10.34 6.91
C ALA A 141 17.15 -10.62 8.22
N GLU A 142 16.79 -9.96 9.32
CA GLU A 142 17.38 -10.26 10.64
C GLU A 142 17.07 -11.69 11.10
N LYS A 143 15.87 -12.20 10.83
CA LYS A 143 15.53 -13.61 11.14
C LYS A 143 16.37 -14.57 10.31
N ILE A 144 16.48 -14.34 9.00
CA ILE A 144 17.33 -15.15 8.11
C ILE A 144 18.76 -15.14 8.65
N ARG A 145 19.33 -13.97 8.93
CA ARG A 145 20.70 -13.83 9.49
C ARG A 145 20.90 -14.64 10.78
N ARG A 146 19.90 -14.67 11.66
CA ARG A 146 19.94 -15.49 12.90
C ARG A 146 19.90 -17.00 12.60
N GLN A 147 19.12 -17.42 11.61
CA GLN A 147 18.92 -18.84 11.28
C GLN A 147 20.07 -19.45 10.47
N ILE A 148 20.86 -18.62 9.76
CA ILE A 148 22.01 -19.09 8.97
C ILE A 148 23.27 -19.30 9.81
N HIS A 149 23.27 -18.92 11.09
CA HIS A 149 24.37 -19.13 12.02
C HIS A 149 24.05 -20.19 13.07
N THR A 150 25.00 -21.07 13.34
CA THR A 150 24.97 -22.01 14.46
C THR A 150 25.29 -21.31 15.79
N GLU A 151 25.04 -21.98 16.92
CA GLU A 151 25.38 -21.45 18.26
C GLU A 151 26.87 -21.07 18.41
N GLY A 152 27.76 -21.72 17.64
CA GLY A 152 29.18 -21.42 17.60
C GLY A 152 29.58 -20.30 16.62
N GLY A 153 28.62 -19.56 16.05
CA GLY A 153 28.87 -18.47 15.11
C GLY A 153 29.33 -18.90 13.72
N ARG A 154 29.25 -20.20 13.38
CA ARG A 154 29.57 -20.72 12.04
C ARG A 154 28.32 -20.76 11.18
N GLU A 155 28.46 -20.45 9.90
CA GLU A 155 27.41 -20.64 8.90
C GLU A 155 26.91 -22.10 8.85
N THR A 156 25.61 -22.27 8.68
CA THR A 156 24.97 -23.58 8.51
C THR A 156 25.32 -24.21 7.16
N ARG A 157 25.19 -25.53 7.07
CA ARG A 157 25.45 -26.25 5.82
C ARG A 157 24.45 -25.84 4.73
N GLU A 158 23.22 -25.60 5.13
CA GLU A 158 22.11 -25.20 4.28
C GLU A 158 22.39 -23.83 3.65
N TRP A 159 22.91 -22.88 4.43
CA TRP A 159 23.30 -21.55 3.93
C TRP A 159 24.42 -21.64 2.88
N LYS A 160 25.47 -22.42 3.14
CA LYS A 160 26.56 -22.61 2.18
C LYS A 160 26.08 -23.21 0.85
N LYS A 161 25.16 -24.17 0.90
CA LYS A 161 24.55 -24.74 -0.31
C LYS A 161 23.68 -23.72 -1.06
N LEU A 162 22.97 -22.85 -0.34
CA LEU A 162 22.23 -21.75 -0.95
C LEU A 162 23.19 -20.78 -1.65
N GLU A 163 24.29 -20.41 -0.99
CA GLU A 163 25.33 -19.57 -1.57
C GLU A 163 25.93 -20.19 -2.85
N GLU A 164 26.32 -21.46 -2.81
CA GLU A 164 26.79 -22.21 -3.99
C GLU A 164 25.76 -22.18 -5.13
N THR A 165 24.48 -22.39 -4.80
CA THR A 165 23.38 -22.34 -5.76
C THR A 165 23.30 -20.97 -6.44
N VAL A 166 23.30 -19.89 -5.66
CA VAL A 166 23.19 -18.52 -6.18
C VAL A 166 24.44 -18.11 -6.98
N LEU A 167 25.64 -18.49 -6.53
CA LEU A 167 26.90 -18.15 -7.21
C LEU A 167 27.14 -18.94 -8.49
N SER A 168 26.68 -20.19 -8.57
CA SER A 168 26.85 -21.03 -9.76
C SER A 168 26.15 -20.50 -11.01
N ARG A 169 25.09 -19.69 -10.83
CA ARG A 169 24.21 -19.17 -11.90
C ARG A 169 23.64 -20.26 -12.84
N GLN A 170 23.64 -21.53 -12.42
CA GLN A 170 23.08 -22.63 -13.20
C GLN A 170 21.58 -22.76 -12.95
N GLU A 171 20.81 -23.03 -14.01
CA GLU A 171 19.41 -23.39 -13.86
C GLU A 171 19.29 -24.76 -13.21
N LEU A 172 18.67 -24.80 -12.02
CA LEU A 172 18.42 -26.04 -11.31
C LEU A 172 17.27 -26.80 -11.99
N SER A 173 17.45 -28.10 -12.19
CA SER A 173 16.40 -28.96 -12.76
C SER A 173 16.20 -30.25 -11.96
N GLY A 174 14.96 -30.75 -11.96
CA GLY A 174 14.59 -32.01 -11.31
C GLY A 174 15.04 -32.10 -9.85
N ARG A 175 15.83 -33.13 -9.54
CA ARG A 175 16.27 -33.48 -8.18
C ARG A 175 17.09 -32.37 -7.51
N GLU A 176 17.87 -31.61 -8.27
CA GLU A 176 18.71 -30.53 -7.72
C GLU A 176 17.85 -29.37 -7.23
N SER A 177 16.80 -29.02 -7.98
CA SER A 177 15.82 -28.02 -7.59
C SER A 177 15.08 -28.43 -6.31
N ASP A 178 14.63 -29.69 -6.23
CA ASP A 178 13.97 -30.21 -5.02
C ASP A 178 14.87 -30.17 -3.79
N GLN A 179 16.15 -30.52 -3.95
CA GLN A 179 17.11 -30.49 -2.86
C GLN A 179 17.42 -29.06 -2.40
N ALA A 180 17.52 -28.11 -3.32
CA ALA A 180 17.73 -26.70 -3.00
C ALA A 180 16.53 -26.11 -2.25
N LEU A 181 15.31 -26.39 -2.71
CA LEU A 181 14.07 -25.98 -2.03
C LEU A 181 13.94 -26.62 -0.64
N TRP A 182 14.35 -27.88 -0.48
CA TRP A 182 14.37 -28.54 0.83
C TRP A 182 15.37 -27.88 1.80
N ASN A 183 16.59 -27.57 1.35
CA ASN A 183 17.55 -26.86 2.20
C ASN A 183 17.03 -25.47 2.56
N LEU A 184 16.42 -24.77 1.60
CA LEU A 184 15.82 -23.47 1.83
C LEU A 184 14.67 -23.55 2.85
N SER A 185 13.85 -24.60 2.82
CA SER A 185 12.76 -24.76 3.80
C SER A 185 13.25 -24.90 5.24
N ILE A 186 14.43 -25.50 5.43
CA ILE A 186 15.10 -25.55 6.73
C ILE A 186 15.53 -24.14 7.18
N ILE A 187 16.17 -23.37 6.30
CA ILE A 187 16.60 -21.97 6.60
C ILE A 187 15.42 -21.06 6.91
N LEU A 188 14.26 -21.32 6.31
CA LEU A 188 13.09 -20.46 6.45
C LEU A 188 12.16 -20.86 7.60
N GLY A 189 12.40 -22.03 8.22
CA GLY A 189 11.48 -22.61 9.21
C GLY A 189 10.10 -22.92 8.62
N ARG A 190 10.04 -23.29 7.34
CA ARG A 190 8.80 -23.53 6.58
C ARG A 190 8.75 -24.94 6.02
N THR A 191 7.56 -25.39 5.65
CA THR A 191 7.43 -26.66 4.95
C THR A 191 7.96 -26.54 3.52
N TYR A 192 8.47 -27.65 2.98
CA TYR A 192 8.91 -27.70 1.58
C TYR A 192 7.79 -27.28 0.61
N GLN A 193 6.53 -27.64 0.90
CA GLN A 193 5.39 -27.28 0.04
C GLN A 193 5.14 -25.78 -0.01
N GLU A 194 5.18 -25.09 1.13
CA GLU A 194 5.02 -23.63 1.19
C GLU A 194 6.14 -22.93 0.41
N VAL A 195 7.39 -23.34 0.63
CA VAL A 195 8.56 -22.75 -0.06
C VAL A 195 8.49 -22.98 -1.56
N ARG A 196 8.11 -24.19 -1.99
CA ARG A 196 7.93 -24.50 -3.41
C ARG A 196 6.83 -23.67 -4.06
N GLN A 197 5.72 -23.42 -3.36
CA GLN A 197 4.65 -22.55 -3.88
C GLN A 197 5.14 -21.12 -4.07
N THR A 198 5.86 -20.57 -3.10
CA THR A 198 6.45 -19.21 -3.21
C THR A 198 7.51 -19.15 -4.30
N TYR A 199 8.34 -20.19 -4.44
CA TYR A 199 9.29 -20.30 -5.55
C TYR A 199 8.56 -20.23 -6.89
N GLN A 200 7.57 -21.09 -7.12
CA GLN A 200 6.79 -21.11 -8.36
C GLN A 200 6.10 -19.77 -8.64
N TYR A 201 5.57 -19.13 -7.60
CA TYR A 201 4.96 -17.80 -7.72
C TYR A 201 5.96 -16.74 -8.20
N LEU A 202 7.11 -16.62 -7.53
CA LEU A 202 8.14 -15.63 -7.86
C LEU A 202 8.80 -15.90 -9.21
N GLU A 203 9.04 -17.17 -9.55
CA GLU A 203 9.55 -17.58 -10.86
C GLU A 203 8.60 -17.16 -11.97
N LYS A 204 7.28 -17.38 -11.79
CA LYS A 204 6.27 -16.93 -12.74
C LYS A 204 6.32 -15.40 -12.91
N GLN A 205 6.34 -14.65 -11.80
CA GLN A 205 6.41 -13.18 -11.86
C GLN A 205 7.71 -12.67 -12.52
N ARG A 206 8.84 -13.36 -12.30
CA ARG A 206 10.10 -13.04 -12.97
C ARG A 206 10.02 -13.29 -14.47
N GLN A 207 9.45 -14.42 -14.91
CA GLN A 207 9.33 -14.76 -16.32
C GLN A 207 8.36 -13.83 -17.07
N GLU A 208 7.26 -13.44 -16.44
CA GLU A 208 6.22 -12.61 -17.06
C GLU A 208 6.59 -11.12 -17.08
N ASN A 209 7.18 -10.60 -16.01
CA ASN A 209 7.31 -9.16 -15.77
C ASN A 209 8.73 -8.69 -15.45
N ASP A 210 9.70 -9.61 -15.39
CA ASP A 210 11.05 -9.36 -14.88
C ASP A 210 11.08 -8.60 -13.54
N SER A 211 10.12 -8.89 -12.66
CA SER A 211 9.84 -8.08 -11.47
C SER A 211 10.68 -8.40 -10.24
N ASN A 212 11.45 -9.49 -10.25
CA ASN A 212 12.23 -9.95 -9.10
C ASN A 212 13.44 -10.83 -9.50
N HIS A 213 14.34 -11.13 -8.56
CA HIS A 213 15.55 -11.94 -8.79
C HIS A 213 15.40 -13.46 -8.57
N GLY A 214 14.20 -13.94 -8.26
CA GLY A 214 13.96 -15.34 -7.87
C GLY A 214 14.24 -15.61 -6.40
N LEU A 215 13.51 -16.58 -5.83
CA LEU A 215 13.45 -16.79 -4.37
C LEU A 215 14.83 -17.04 -3.74
N PHE A 216 15.69 -17.87 -4.37
CA PHE A 216 17.00 -18.19 -3.81
C PHE A 216 17.89 -16.95 -3.65
N ARG A 217 17.97 -16.12 -4.70
CA ARG A 217 18.76 -14.88 -4.68
C ARG A 217 18.16 -13.87 -3.71
N ILE A 218 16.84 -13.81 -3.61
CA ILE A 218 16.19 -12.92 -2.65
C ILE A 218 16.55 -13.26 -1.20
N ILE A 219 16.39 -14.52 -0.81
CA ILE A 219 16.70 -14.95 0.57
C ILE A 219 18.19 -14.80 0.86
N TYR A 220 19.05 -15.13 -0.11
CA TYR A 220 20.49 -14.93 0.01
C TYR A 220 20.84 -13.45 0.18
N GLY A 221 20.31 -12.55 -0.66
CA GLY A 221 20.54 -11.11 -0.59
C GLY A 221 20.13 -10.51 0.75
N LEU A 222 18.93 -10.82 1.23
CA LEU A 222 18.43 -10.36 2.53
C LEU A 222 19.35 -10.78 3.68
N GLY A 223 19.71 -12.07 3.75
CA GLY A 223 20.58 -12.59 4.81
C GLY A 223 21.99 -12.01 4.74
N LYS A 224 22.59 -11.99 3.53
CA LYS A 224 23.95 -11.52 3.29
C LYS A 224 24.11 -10.02 3.54
N ARG A 225 23.09 -9.22 3.20
CA ARG A 225 23.08 -7.78 3.47
C ARG A 225 23.30 -7.55 4.97
N VAL A 226 22.45 -8.09 5.84
CA VAL A 226 22.54 -7.85 7.30
C VAL A 226 23.86 -8.38 7.88
N GLU A 227 24.34 -9.53 7.40
CA GLU A 227 25.67 -10.05 7.79
C GLU A 227 26.80 -9.05 7.44
N THR A 228 26.74 -8.44 6.25
CA THR A 228 27.75 -7.48 5.80
C THR A 228 27.70 -6.17 6.61
N GLU A 229 26.51 -5.71 7.01
CA GLU A 229 26.36 -4.51 7.86
C GLU A 229 27.04 -4.66 9.24
N GLU A 230 27.05 -5.88 9.80
CA GLU A 230 27.72 -6.17 11.07
C GLU A 230 29.26 -6.15 10.92
N ALA A 231 29.76 -6.52 9.75
CA ALA A 231 31.19 -6.54 9.45
C ALA A 231 31.76 -5.16 9.10
N SER A 232 30.96 -4.31 8.45
CA SER A 232 31.40 -3.02 7.89
C SER A 232 30.35 -1.93 8.10
N LYS A 233 30.78 -0.81 8.67
CA LYS A 233 29.90 0.36 8.87
C LYS A 233 29.53 1.08 7.58
N ASP A 234 30.30 0.87 6.51
CA ASP A 234 30.09 1.52 5.22
C ASP A 234 28.99 0.81 4.40
N ASP A 235 28.71 -0.46 4.74
CA ASP A 235 27.72 -1.30 4.04
C ASP A 235 26.34 -1.29 4.71
N VAL A 236 26.15 -0.49 5.76
CA VAL A 236 24.88 -0.39 6.48
C VAL A 236 23.79 0.16 5.58
N LEU A 237 22.65 -0.52 5.49
CA LEU A 237 21.48 0.01 4.81
C LEU A 237 21.04 1.35 5.41
N VAL A 238 21.02 2.38 4.59
CA VAL A 238 20.49 3.69 4.94
C VAL A 238 19.36 4.08 3.98
N VAL A 239 18.25 4.52 4.57
CA VAL A 239 17.14 5.12 3.83
C VAL A 239 17.23 6.63 4.02
N TYR A 240 17.38 7.35 2.92
CA TYR A 240 17.48 8.82 2.87
C TYR A 240 16.17 9.43 2.40
N PHE A 241 15.84 10.58 2.97
CA PHE A 241 14.75 11.45 2.53
C PHE A 241 15.37 12.75 2.06
N THR A 242 15.16 13.12 0.80
CA THR A 242 15.73 14.35 0.27
C THR A 242 15.03 15.59 0.85
N PRO A 243 15.69 16.77 0.84
CA PRO A 243 15.05 18.02 1.25
C PRO A 243 13.80 18.35 0.42
N SER A 244 13.82 18.08 -0.89
CA SER A 244 12.68 18.30 -1.80
C SER A 244 11.43 17.53 -1.37
N LEU A 245 11.61 16.33 -0.81
CA LEU A 245 10.52 15.55 -0.23
C LEU A 245 9.91 16.24 0.99
N THR A 246 10.74 16.85 1.86
CA THR A 246 10.25 17.56 3.05
C THR A 246 9.40 18.77 2.67
N ASP A 247 9.84 19.52 1.65
CA ASP A 247 9.07 20.65 1.10
C ASP A 247 7.74 20.19 0.49
N MET A 248 7.74 19.07 -0.24
CA MET A 248 6.53 18.46 -0.80
C MET A 248 5.52 18.08 0.29
N LEU A 249 5.97 17.42 1.37
CA LEU A 249 5.09 17.01 2.48
C LEU A 249 4.54 18.23 3.25
N GLY A 250 5.33 19.31 3.37
CA GLY A 250 4.93 20.52 4.06
C GLY A 250 3.87 21.35 3.33
N GLN A 251 3.71 21.18 2.02
CA GLN A 251 2.84 22.05 1.21
C GLN A 251 1.39 21.57 1.08
N GLN A 252 1.04 20.33 1.49
CA GLN A 252 -0.29 19.69 1.29
C GLN A 252 -0.95 20.06 -0.05
N ARG A 253 -0.13 20.19 -1.10
CA ARG A 253 -0.53 20.91 -2.31
C ARG A 253 -1.70 20.21 -3.01
N TYR A 254 -1.65 18.88 -3.01
CA TYR A 254 -2.67 18.04 -3.62
C TYR A 254 -3.97 18.07 -2.84
N GLY A 255 -3.93 17.90 -1.50
CA GLY A 255 -5.13 17.99 -0.66
C GLY A 255 -5.83 19.35 -0.76
N ARG A 256 -5.04 20.44 -0.76
CA ARG A 256 -5.56 21.80 -0.95
C ARG A 256 -6.19 21.99 -2.32
N GLN A 257 -5.53 21.55 -3.39
CA GLN A 257 -6.06 21.68 -4.74
C GLN A 257 -7.34 20.84 -4.92
N TRP A 258 -7.34 19.61 -4.40
CA TRP A 258 -8.52 18.74 -4.36
C TRP A 258 -9.71 19.41 -3.66
N ALA A 259 -9.49 19.92 -2.44
CA ALA A 259 -10.52 20.60 -1.65
C ALA A 259 -11.05 21.86 -2.37
N ASN A 260 -10.15 22.64 -2.96
CA ASN A 260 -10.53 23.84 -3.73
C ASN A 260 -11.35 23.51 -4.98
N ASN A 261 -11.05 22.41 -5.67
CA ASN A 261 -11.84 21.96 -6.82
C ASN A 261 -13.27 21.60 -6.39
N ILE A 262 -13.44 20.90 -5.27
CA ILE A 262 -14.77 20.58 -4.72
C ILE A 262 -15.51 21.85 -4.30
N LYS A 263 -14.85 22.75 -3.56
CA LYS A 263 -15.44 24.03 -3.13
C LYS A 263 -15.89 24.87 -4.33
N SER A 264 -15.04 24.96 -5.36
CA SER A 264 -15.36 25.70 -6.59
C SER A 264 -16.57 25.08 -7.28
N ARG A 265 -16.62 23.75 -7.39
CA ARG A 265 -17.75 23.06 -8.01
C ARG A 265 -19.05 23.22 -7.21
N LEU A 266 -19.00 23.20 -5.88
CA LEU A 266 -20.16 23.47 -5.04
C LEU A 266 -20.68 24.89 -5.26
N CYS A 267 -19.80 25.89 -5.35
CA CYS A 267 -20.17 27.27 -5.65
C CYS A 267 -20.77 27.42 -7.06
N GLU A 268 -20.18 26.77 -8.08
CA GLU A 268 -20.70 26.77 -9.45
C GLU A 268 -22.13 26.21 -9.53
N LEU A 269 -22.42 25.20 -8.72
CA LEU A 269 -23.74 24.57 -8.64
C LEU A 269 -24.70 25.31 -7.68
N GLY A 270 -24.24 26.36 -6.98
CA GLY A 270 -25.04 27.09 -6.00
C GLY A 270 -25.40 26.28 -4.75
N LEU A 271 -24.53 25.33 -4.36
CA LEU A 271 -24.73 24.36 -3.29
C LEU A 271 -23.98 24.70 -1.99
N GLU A 272 -23.17 25.76 -1.99
CA GLU A 272 -22.19 26.07 -0.94
C GLU A 272 -22.78 26.40 0.43
N LYS A 273 -24.06 26.78 0.49
CA LYS A 273 -24.76 27.12 1.75
C LYS A 273 -25.53 25.95 2.36
N ARG A 274 -25.54 24.78 1.71
CA ARG A 274 -26.34 23.62 2.10
C ARG A 274 -25.51 22.66 2.94
N PRO A 275 -26.12 21.89 3.87
CA PRO A 275 -25.39 20.92 4.68
C PRO A 275 -24.72 19.84 3.79
N VAL A 276 -23.41 19.65 3.94
CA VAL A 276 -22.67 18.63 3.18
C VAL A 276 -22.54 17.35 4.00
N HIS A 277 -22.98 16.23 3.44
CA HIS A 277 -22.80 14.89 3.99
C HIS A 277 -21.76 14.14 3.16
N ILE A 278 -20.73 13.64 3.82
CA ILE A 278 -19.57 13.04 3.15
C ILE A 278 -19.61 11.52 3.29
N ILE A 279 -19.41 10.80 2.18
CA ILE A 279 -19.36 9.35 2.11
C ILE A 279 -18.06 8.92 1.44
N SER A 280 -17.19 8.20 2.15
CA SER A 280 -16.02 7.53 1.56
C SER A 280 -16.39 6.09 1.21
N ALA A 281 -16.53 5.80 -0.09
CA ALA A 281 -16.98 4.51 -0.61
C ALA A 281 -16.61 4.35 -2.08
N ASN A 282 -16.88 3.18 -2.65
CA ASN A 282 -16.79 3.00 -4.10
C ASN A 282 -17.76 3.95 -4.83
N LEU A 283 -17.25 4.64 -5.84
CA LEU A 283 -17.97 5.63 -6.65
C LEU A 283 -19.23 5.10 -7.35
N HIS A 284 -19.33 3.80 -7.60
CA HIS A 284 -20.51 3.23 -8.25
C HIS A 284 -21.61 2.90 -7.25
N SER A 285 -21.25 2.57 -6.02
CA SER A 285 -22.19 2.06 -5.02
C SER A 285 -23.28 3.07 -4.69
N VAL A 286 -22.92 4.31 -4.35
CA VAL A 286 -23.90 5.32 -3.91
C VAL A 286 -24.84 5.72 -5.05
N VAL A 287 -24.30 5.94 -6.24
CA VAL A 287 -25.07 6.33 -7.43
C VAL A 287 -26.04 5.22 -7.82
N ASN A 288 -25.58 3.98 -7.90
CA ASN A 288 -26.42 2.85 -8.27
C ASN A 288 -27.59 2.67 -7.28
N VAL A 289 -27.32 2.80 -5.98
CA VAL A 289 -28.32 2.63 -4.93
C VAL A 289 -29.37 3.76 -4.93
N LEU A 290 -28.95 5.01 -5.13
CA LEU A 290 -29.87 6.16 -5.08
C LEU A 290 -30.71 6.31 -6.35
N TYR A 291 -30.13 6.04 -7.52
CA TYR A 291 -30.78 6.31 -8.81
C TYR A 291 -31.33 5.05 -9.49
N GLY A 292 -30.76 3.88 -9.20
CA GLY A 292 -31.11 2.64 -9.91
C GLY A 292 -32.56 2.23 -9.76
N TYR A 293 -33.17 2.47 -8.58
CA TYR A 293 -34.56 2.09 -8.34
C TYR A 293 -35.54 2.92 -9.17
N ALA A 294 -35.28 4.23 -9.27
CA ALA A 294 -36.10 5.13 -10.07
C ALA A 294 -35.98 4.84 -11.57
N LEU A 295 -34.79 4.45 -12.04
CA LEU A 295 -34.57 4.08 -13.45
C LEU A 295 -35.24 2.75 -13.84
N LEU A 296 -35.23 1.76 -12.94
CA LEU A 296 -35.71 0.40 -13.22
C LEU A 296 -37.21 0.20 -12.98
N GLU A 297 -37.95 1.26 -12.59
CA GLU A 297 -39.40 1.32 -12.39
C GLU A 297 -40.09 0.00 -11.98
N SER A 298 -40.37 -0.23 -10.69
CA SER A 298 -41.28 -1.28 -10.14
C SER A 298 -41.07 -2.77 -10.51
N ASP A 299 -40.25 -3.11 -11.50
CA ASP A 299 -39.83 -4.49 -11.83
C ASP A 299 -38.68 -4.99 -10.91
N SER A 300 -38.23 -4.15 -9.99
CA SER A 300 -37.24 -4.49 -8.99
C SER A 300 -37.83 -5.37 -7.88
N THR A 301 -37.13 -6.47 -7.57
CA THR A 301 -37.30 -7.29 -6.36
C THR A 301 -37.46 -6.47 -5.08
N GLN A 302 -38.23 -6.99 -4.13
CA GLN A 302 -38.41 -6.42 -2.79
C GLN A 302 -37.19 -6.63 -1.88
N ASP A 303 -36.31 -7.57 -2.25
CA ASP A 303 -35.09 -7.87 -1.51
C ASP A 303 -33.92 -6.98 -1.96
N ILE A 304 -33.37 -6.19 -1.05
CA ILE A 304 -32.30 -5.25 -1.37
C ILE A 304 -31.01 -5.91 -1.86
N TYR A 305 -30.73 -7.16 -1.48
CA TYR A 305 -29.51 -7.85 -1.95
C TYR A 305 -29.65 -8.26 -3.41
N ASP A 306 -30.80 -8.85 -3.78
CA ASP A 306 -31.09 -9.16 -5.17
C ASP A 306 -31.11 -7.89 -6.04
N PHE A 307 -31.63 -6.79 -5.49
CA PHE A 307 -31.58 -5.48 -6.14
C PHE A 307 -30.14 -5.03 -6.42
N PHE A 308 -29.23 -5.13 -5.44
CA PHE A 308 -27.83 -4.78 -5.64
C PHE A 308 -27.13 -5.66 -6.69
N LEU A 309 -27.48 -6.95 -6.77
CA LEU A 309 -26.94 -7.85 -7.79
C LEU A 309 -27.36 -7.42 -9.20
N MET A 310 -28.61 -6.98 -9.39
CA MET A 310 -29.10 -6.51 -10.69
C MET A 310 -28.41 -5.22 -11.16
N LEU A 311 -28.09 -4.31 -10.24
CA LEU A 311 -27.47 -3.01 -10.57
C LEU A 311 -26.03 -3.12 -11.10
N ARG A 312 -25.35 -4.25 -10.86
CA ARG A 312 -23.91 -4.43 -11.12
C ARG A 312 -23.53 -4.09 -12.56
N ASP A 313 -24.34 -4.51 -13.53
CA ASP A 313 -24.04 -4.38 -14.96
C ASP A 313 -24.67 -3.14 -15.62
N GLN A 314 -25.51 -2.38 -14.89
CA GLN A 314 -26.25 -1.22 -15.42
C GLN A 314 -25.67 0.13 -15.00
N THR A 315 -24.51 0.14 -14.36
CA THR A 315 -23.87 1.34 -13.80
C THR A 315 -23.78 2.52 -14.79
N GLN A 316 -23.52 2.27 -16.08
CA GLN A 316 -23.40 3.34 -17.08
C GLN A 316 -24.73 3.98 -17.44
N GLU A 317 -25.81 3.20 -17.50
CA GLU A 317 -27.16 3.71 -17.76
C GLU A 317 -27.66 4.51 -16.56
N ILE A 318 -27.43 3.99 -15.35
CA ILE A 318 -27.76 4.66 -14.09
C ILE A 318 -27.02 6.00 -13.98
N LYS A 319 -25.72 6.06 -14.33
CA LYS A 319 -24.97 7.32 -14.34
C LYS A 319 -25.52 8.34 -15.33
N LYS A 320 -25.97 7.93 -16.51
CA LYS A 320 -26.60 8.84 -17.48
C LYS A 320 -27.89 9.42 -16.91
N TYR A 321 -28.76 8.57 -16.37
CA TYR A 321 -29.99 8.99 -15.71
C TYR A 321 -29.71 9.94 -14.53
N ALA A 322 -28.70 9.61 -13.71
CA ALA A 322 -28.33 10.42 -12.56
C ALA A 322 -27.90 11.85 -12.95
N LYS A 323 -27.17 12.02 -14.07
CA LYS A 323 -26.70 13.34 -14.54
C LYS A 323 -27.85 14.32 -14.78
N ASP A 324 -29.00 13.81 -15.22
CA ASP A 324 -30.21 14.61 -15.41
C ASP A 324 -30.95 14.93 -14.09
N HIS A 325 -30.55 14.28 -12.99
CA HIS A 325 -31.19 14.34 -11.68
C HIS A 325 -30.20 14.75 -10.56
N GLY A 326 -29.38 15.77 -10.83
CA GLY A 326 -28.55 16.43 -9.82
C GLY A 326 -27.27 15.70 -9.41
N TYR A 327 -26.81 14.71 -10.20
CA TYR A 327 -25.50 14.09 -10.03
C TYR A 327 -24.44 14.78 -10.91
N SER A 328 -23.32 15.16 -10.30
CA SER A 328 -22.14 15.69 -10.99
C SER A 328 -20.93 14.82 -10.67
N GLU A 329 -20.25 14.35 -11.71
CA GLU A 329 -18.92 13.76 -11.59
C GLU A 329 -17.88 14.86 -11.38
N LEU A 330 -16.89 14.57 -10.53
CA LEU A 330 -15.75 15.43 -10.30
C LEU A 330 -14.48 14.56 -10.32
N PRO A 331 -13.92 14.28 -11.51
CA PRO A 331 -12.66 13.56 -11.60
C PRO A 331 -11.55 14.37 -10.94
N ASP A 332 -10.57 13.68 -10.36
CA ASP A 332 -9.46 14.36 -9.70
C ASP A 332 -8.55 15.08 -10.72
N LEU A 333 -8.24 16.33 -10.42
CA LEU A 333 -7.32 17.20 -11.18
C LEU A 333 -6.11 17.63 -10.34
N SER A 334 -5.95 17.05 -9.15
CA SER A 334 -4.96 17.45 -8.14
C SER A 334 -3.90 16.39 -7.87
N ASP A 335 -3.87 15.28 -8.60
CA ASP A 335 -3.00 14.12 -8.35
C ASP A 335 -3.15 13.50 -6.95
N SER A 336 -4.21 13.84 -6.21
CA SER A 336 -4.60 13.17 -4.97
C SER A 336 -5.06 11.72 -5.23
N HIS A 337 -5.41 11.38 -6.47
CA HIS A 337 -6.03 10.14 -6.90
C HIS A 337 -7.34 9.81 -6.17
N ILE A 338 -8.07 10.84 -5.72
CA ILE A 338 -9.38 10.72 -5.08
C ILE A 338 -10.42 11.39 -5.96
N ASP A 339 -11.03 10.61 -6.84
CA ASP A 339 -12.20 11.03 -7.59
C ASP A 339 -13.37 11.32 -6.64
N SER A 340 -14.23 12.26 -7.01
CA SER A 340 -15.38 12.65 -6.20
C SER A 340 -16.65 12.80 -7.02
N GLN A 341 -17.79 12.81 -6.34
CA GLN A 341 -19.11 13.01 -6.91
C GLN A 341 -19.93 13.89 -5.99
N ILE A 342 -20.74 14.76 -6.59
CA ILE A 342 -21.67 15.63 -5.88
C ILE A 342 -23.08 15.23 -6.28
N ILE A 343 -23.92 14.97 -5.29
CA ILE A 343 -25.34 14.65 -5.47
C ILE A 343 -26.16 15.73 -4.77
N ASP A 344 -26.89 16.51 -5.56
CA ASP A 344 -27.89 17.45 -5.05
C ASP A 344 -29.15 16.70 -4.62
N THR A 345 -29.38 16.60 -3.31
CA THR A 345 -30.54 15.83 -2.83
C THR A 345 -31.88 16.51 -3.15
N ALA A 346 -31.91 17.81 -3.48
CA ALA A 346 -33.14 18.50 -3.86
C ALA A 346 -33.62 18.04 -5.25
N ALA A 347 -32.70 17.65 -6.13
CA ALA A 347 -33.03 17.12 -7.45
C ALA A 347 -33.56 15.68 -7.42
N ILE A 348 -33.33 14.94 -6.33
CA ILE A 348 -33.78 13.56 -6.16
C ILE A 348 -34.97 13.41 -5.22
N GLU A 349 -35.53 14.51 -4.70
CA GLU A 349 -36.62 14.46 -3.71
C GLU A 349 -37.85 13.69 -4.23
N SER A 350 -38.13 13.83 -5.53
CA SER A 350 -39.27 13.19 -6.18
C SER A 350 -38.97 11.79 -6.73
N LEU A 351 -37.74 11.29 -6.60
CA LEU A 351 -37.37 9.98 -7.11
C LEU A 351 -37.93 8.87 -6.22
N ALA A 352 -38.29 7.75 -6.86
CA ALA A 352 -38.62 6.54 -6.16
C ALA A 352 -37.33 5.89 -5.62
N PHE A 353 -37.35 5.52 -4.35
CA PHE A 353 -36.26 4.79 -3.71
C PHE A 353 -36.69 3.38 -3.33
N HIS A 354 -35.72 2.47 -3.25
CA HIS A 354 -35.99 1.11 -2.79
C HIS A 354 -36.62 1.13 -1.38
N PRO A 355 -37.73 0.40 -1.12
CA PRO A 355 -38.47 0.48 0.14
C PRO A 355 -37.63 0.21 1.39
N GLN A 356 -36.61 -0.65 1.27
CA GLN A 356 -35.71 -0.98 2.38
C GLN A 356 -34.63 0.09 2.68
N LEU A 357 -34.45 1.12 1.83
CA LEU A 357 -33.41 2.17 2.03
C LEU A 357 -33.76 3.25 3.08
N ARG A 358 -34.98 3.25 3.65
CA ARG A 358 -35.40 4.12 4.77
C ARG A 358 -34.91 5.58 4.65
N ILE A 359 -35.11 6.19 3.48
CA ILE A 359 -34.72 7.58 3.23
C ILE A 359 -35.74 8.53 3.87
N ASN A 360 -35.25 9.52 4.61
CA ASN A 360 -36.09 10.55 5.21
C ASN A 360 -36.33 11.69 4.22
N ALA A 361 -37.42 11.59 3.45
CA ALA A 361 -37.80 12.60 2.47
C ALA A 361 -38.13 13.97 3.09
N GLU A 362 -38.60 14.01 4.34
CA GLU A 362 -38.87 15.27 5.04
C GLU A 362 -37.58 16.03 5.33
N LYS A 363 -36.53 15.33 5.76
CA LYS A 363 -35.20 15.91 5.97
C LYS A 363 -34.63 16.45 4.65
N ILE A 364 -34.81 15.73 3.55
CA ILE A 364 -34.41 16.20 2.21
C ILE A 364 -35.12 17.51 1.86
N ARG A 365 -36.43 17.63 2.11
CA ARG A 365 -37.18 18.87 1.86
C ARG A 365 -36.70 20.07 2.67
N GLN A 366 -36.45 19.85 3.96
CA GLN A 366 -36.17 20.92 4.91
C GLN A 366 -34.72 21.40 4.81
N GLU A 367 -33.77 20.46 4.90
CA GLU A 367 -32.35 20.79 4.98
C GLU A 367 -31.69 20.80 3.61
N LYS A 368 -32.26 20.04 2.66
CA LYS A 368 -31.73 19.90 1.31
C LYS A 368 -30.21 19.60 1.37
N PRO A 369 -29.78 18.51 2.01
CA PRO A 369 -28.35 18.22 2.09
C PRO A 369 -27.71 18.04 0.69
N VAL A 370 -26.39 18.07 0.65
CA VAL A 370 -25.60 17.71 -0.53
C VAL A 370 -24.77 16.52 -0.14
N ILE A 371 -24.81 15.46 -0.94
CA ILE A 371 -23.98 14.27 -0.68
C ILE A 371 -22.71 14.40 -1.51
N LEU A 372 -21.57 14.46 -0.83
CA LEU A 372 -20.24 14.36 -1.42
C LEU A 372 -19.75 12.91 -1.26
N VAL A 373 -19.62 12.20 -2.38
CA VAL A 373 -19.04 10.85 -2.39
C VAL A 373 -17.59 10.97 -2.85
N MET A 374 -16.67 10.37 -2.10
CA MET A 374 -15.23 10.34 -2.44
C MET A 374 -14.74 8.90 -2.57
N ASP A 375 -13.88 8.65 -3.55
CA ASP A 375 -13.33 7.32 -3.80
C ASP A 375 -12.32 6.94 -2.73
N TYR A 376 -12.71 6.00 -1.85
CA TYR A 376 -11.85 5.28 -0.92
C TYR A 376 -10.67 6.05 -0.29
N ALA A 377 -10.92 7.28 0.16
CA ALA A 377 -9.94 8.00 0.96
C ALA A 377 -9.89 7.35 2.36
N PHE A 378 -8.71 6.86 2.75
CA PHE A 378 -8.46 6.27 4.07
C PHE A 378 -7.16 6.77 4.71
N GLY A 379 -7.06 6.60 6.04
CA GLY A 379 -5.83 6.85 6.78
C GLY A 379 -5.34 8.30 6.70
N ALA A 380 -4.04 8.48 6.49
CA ALA A 380 -3.42 9.80 6.44
C ALA A 380 -3.92 10.64 5.26
N GLN A 381 -4.15 10.00 4.10
CA GLN A 381 -4.66 10.68 2.91
C GLN A 381 -6.06 11.25 3.17
N ALA A 382 -6.95 10.48 3.79
CA ALA A 382 -8.27 10.97 4.21
C ALA A 382 -8.19 12.12 5.20
N PHE A 383 -7.29 12.03 6.18
CA PHE A 383 -7.10 13.12 7.14
C PHE A 383 -6.64 14.41 6.43
N GLU A 384 -5.65 14.31 5.55
CA GLU A 384 -5.09 15.45 4.80
C GLU A 384 -6.16 16.13 3.93
N VAL A 385 -6.89 15.36 3.11
CA VAL A 385 -7.90 15.97 2.23
C VAL A 385 -9.08 16.56 2.98
N MET A 386 -9.44 15.98 4.14
CA MET A 386 -10.54 16.47 4.97
C MET A 386 -10.15 17.66 5.85
N ASP A 387 -8.87 17.85 6.16
CA ASP A 387 -8.38 19.03 6.87
C ASP A 387 -8.42 20.27 5.97
N GLU A 388 -8.19 20.08 4.67
CA GLU A 388 -8.22 21.15 3.66
C GLU A 388 -9.64 21.43 3.11
N LEU A 389 -10.59 20.47 3.19
CA LEU A 389 -11.99 20.61 2.77
C LEU A 389 -12.85 21.33 3.82
#